data_AF-L5LZC0-F1
#
_entry.id   AF-L5LZC0-F1
#
_cell.length_a   1.000
_cell.length_b   1.000
_cell.length_c   1.000
_cell.angle_alpha   90.00
_cell.angle_beta   90.00
_cell.angle_gamma   90.00
#
_symmetry.space_group_name_H-M   'P 1'
#
loop_
_entity.id
_entity.type
_entity.pdbx_description
1 polymer ?
#
loop_
_entity_poly.entity_id
_entity_poly.type
_entity_poly.pdbx_seq_one_letter_code
_entity_poly.pdbx_strand_id
1 'polypeptide(L)'
;MFLVTEYGVCENLRKLEITGVSCRDVYAKRINPRVKSGRFMKILPDYEHMEYRDVYTCLLHRYRHILGLWQPDIGPYGGLLNVVVDGLFIIGWMYLPPHDPHVDDPMRFKPLFRIHLMERKSATVECMYGHRGPHNGHIQEFRTWLREEWGRTLEDIFHEHMQELILMKFIYTSQYDNCLTYRRIYLPPSHPDDLIRPGLFKGTYGSHGLEIVMLSFHGKHARVTKITGDPNIPAGQQTVEIDLMHRIQLPNVENLCNFNELSRIVLEAQEQVRQEQQRQEDRTEDGEGSGPPTEVREPENEGAAPLKEEPVQFVLPVGVSSRNENYPRTCRMCFYGTGLIAGHGFTSPERTPGVFILFDEDRFGFIWLELKSFSLYSRVQATFRNADAPSPQAFEEMLKNIQSLTS
;
A
#
# COMPACT_ATOMS: atom_id res chain seq x y z
N MET A 1 12.92 -4.95 -27.82
CA MET A 1 12.81 -3.86 -26.81
C MET A 1 11.34 -3.45 -26.75
N PHE A 2 10.56 -4.10 -25.89
CA PHE A 2 9.15 -3.77 -25.69
C PHE A 2 9.09 -2.48 -24.87
N LEU A 3 8.60 -1.39 -25.48
CA LEU A 3 8.23 -0.18 -24.76
C LEU A 3 7.11 -0.57 -23.79
N VAL A 4 7.42 -0.60 -22.50
CA VAL A 4 6.43 -0.79 -21.44
C VAL A 4 5.48 0.39 -21.53
N THR A 5 4.24 0.15 -21.96
CA THR A 5 3.19 1.17 -21.91
C THR A 5 2.78 1.37 -20.46
N GLU A 6 3.48 2.25 -19.75
CA GLU A 6 3.09 2.63 -18.40
C GLU A 6 1.72 3.30 -18.48
N TYR A 7 0.72 2.68 -17.85
CA TYR A 7 -0.66 3.15 -17.86
C TYR A 7 -1.25 3.36 -19.28
N GLY A 8 -0.84 2.57 -20.28
CA GLY A 8 -1.46 2.60 -21.62
C GLY A 8 -1.27 3.93 -22.38
N VAL A 9 -0.36 4.79 -21.92
CA VAL A 9 0.07 6.02 -22.57
C VAL A 9 1.38 5.70 -23.29
N CYS A 10 1.44 5.89 -24.61
CA CYS A 10 2.64 5.60 -25.39
C CYS A 10 3.44 6.88 -25.58
N GLU A 11 4.77 6.79 -25.45
CA GLU A 11 5.69 7.92 -25.67
C GLU A 11 5.69 8.43 -27.12
N ASN A 12 5.20 7.62 -28.06
CA ASN A 12 5.20 7.96 -29.48
C ASN A 12 3.77 8.14 -30.01
N LEU A 13 3.33 9.40 -30.12
CA LEU A 13 2.01 9.78 -30.63
C LEU A 13 1.71 9.21 -32.03
N ARG A 14 2.71 9.10 -32.92
CA ARG A 14 2.53 8.49 -34.25
C ARG A 14 2.24 7.00 -34.16
N LYS A 15 2.76 6.33 -33.13
CA LYS A 15 2.59 4.89 -32.93
C LYS A 15 1.17 4.56 -32.44
N LEU A 16 0.52 5.46 -31.68
CA LEU A 16 -0.90 5.33 -31.27
C LEU A 16 -1.85 5.31 -32.47
N GLU A 17 -1.60 6.17 -33.46
CA GLU A 17 -2.37 6.20 -34.70
C GLU A 17 -2.17 4.91 -35.51
N ILE A 18 -0.93 4.39 -35.55
CA ILE A 18 -0.57 3.15 -36.25
C ILE A 18 -1.15 1.91 -35.57
N THR A 19 -1.25 1.88 -34.24
CA THR A 19 -1.80 0.75 -33.47
C THR A 19 -3.33 0.79 -33.32
N GLY A 20 -3.99 1.78 -33.91
CA GLY A 20 -5.46 1.90 -33.92
C GLY A 20 -6.09 2.25 -32.57
N VAL A 21 -5.32 2.77 -31.60
CA VAL A 21 -5.83 3.15 -30.28
C VAL A 21 -6.14 4.65 -30.29
N SER A 22 -7.42 5.02 -30.26
CA SER A 22 -7.81 6.44 -30.27
C SER A 22 -7.58 7.11 -28.91
N CYS A 23 -7.30 8.43 -28.91
CA CYS A 23 -7.18 9.22 -27.67
C CYS A 23 -8.46 9.11 -26.80
N ARG A 24 -9.61 8.96 -27.44
CA ARG A 24 -10.91 8.71 -26.79
C ARG A 24 -10.92 7.40 -26.01
N ASP A 25 -10.37 6.32 -26.57
CA ASP A 25 -10.33 5.01 -25.91
C ASP A 25 -9.41 5.01 -24.68
N VAL A 26 -8.28 5.71 -24.77
CA VAL A 26 -7.37 5.89 -23.63
C VAL A 26 -8.06 6.68 -22.52
N TYR A 27 -8.72 7.79 -22.88
CA TYR A 27 -9.48 8.60 -21.93
C TYR A 27 -10.60 7.81 -21.25
N ALA A 28 -11.41 7.08 -22.02
CA ALA A 28 -12.50 6.25 -21.50
C ALA A 28 -12.01 5.20 -20.48
N LYS A 29 -10.93 4.47 -20.81
CA LYS A 29 -10.31 3.50 -19.89
C LYS A 29 -9.78 4.16 -18.60
N ARG A 30 -9.30 5.40 -18.70
CA ARG A 30 -8.78 6.19 -17.57
C ARG A 30 -9.84 6.91 -16.77
N ILE A 31 -11.13 6.84 -17.13
CA ILE A 31 -12.23 7.44 -16.36
C ILE A 31 -13.18 6.41 -15.71
N ASN A 32 -13.40 5.21 -16.25
CA ASN A 32 -14.33 4.26 -15.59
C ASN A 32 -14.11 2.76 -15.91
N PRO A 33 -13.95 1.87 -14.90
CA PRO A 33 -13.93 0.41 -15.12
C PRO A 33 -15.28 -0.34 -15.05
N ARG A 34 -16.41 0.18 -14.52
CA ARG A 34 -17.57 -0.69 -14.16
C ARG A 34 -19.02 -0.15 -14.24
N VAL A 35 -19.36 1.00 -14.83
CA VAL A 35 -20.74 1.53 -14.69
C VAL A 35 -21.54 1.67 -16.00
N LYS A 36 -22.54 0.78 -16.16
CA LYS A 36 -23.70 0.79 -17.06
C LYS A 36 -24.76 1.87 -16.70
N SER A 37 -24.38 3.08 -16.32
CA SER A 37 -25.37 4.15 -16.04
C SER A 37 -25.55 5.03 -17.28
N GLY A 38 -26.59 4.75 -18.07
CA GLY A 38 -26.97 5.53 -19.24
C GLY A 38 -27.50 6.95 -18.94
N ARG A 39 -27.43 7.44 -17.70
CA ARG A 39 -27.96 8.75 -17.30
C ARG A 39 -26.92 9.85 -17.10
N PHE A 40 -25.63 9.54 -17.20
CA PHE A 40 -24.54 10.53 -17.14
C PHE A 40 -23.51 10.26 -18.25
N MET A 41 -23.94 10.38 -19.52
CA MET A 41 -23.01 10.58 -20.63
C MET A 41 -23.12 12.03 -21.11
N LYS A 42 -22.24 12.88 -20.56
CA LYS A 42 -21.59 13.95 -21.32
C LYS A 42 -20.10 13.78 -21.06
N ILE A 43 -19.45 12.97 -21.90
CA ILE A 43 -18.04 12.53 -21.75
C ILE A 43 -17.06 13.71 -21.89
N LEU A 44 -17.54 14.84 -22.41
CA LEU A 44 -17.04 16.18 -22.17
C LEU A 44 -18.30 17.02 -21.87
N PRO A 45 -18.29 18.00 -20.95
CA PRO A 45 -19.31 19.06 -20.98
C PRO A 45 -19.32 19.66 -22.39
N ASP A 46 -20.42 20.28 -22.83
CA ASP A 46 -20.54 20.94 -24.14
C ASP A 46 -19.60 22.18 -24.26
N TYR A 47 -18.30 21.95 -24.14
CA TYR A 47 -17.24 22.87 -24.46
C TYR A 47 -17.02 22.70 -25.96
N GLU A 48 -17.66 23.55 -26.75
CA GLU A 48 -17.74 23.50 -28.22
C GLU A 48 -16.37 23.45 -28.92
N HIS A 49 -15.27 23.55 -28.19
CA HIS A 49 -13.90 23.68 -28.71
C HIS A 49 -12.86 22.77 -28.06
N MET A 50 -13.25 21.71 -27.33
CA MET A 50 -12.29 20.86 -26.62
C MET A 50 -12.17 19.46 -27.27
N GLU A 51 -11.03 19.15 -27.87
CA GLU A 51 -10.79 17.86 -28.51
C GLU A 51 -10.20 16.84 -27.53
N TYR A 52 -10.53 15.54 -27.71
CA TYR A 52 -9.87 14.44 -26.98
C TYR A 52 -8.35 14.46 -27.15
N ARG A 53 -7.85 15.03 -28.25
CA ARG A 53 -6.43 15.26 -28.49
C ARG A 53 -5.84 16.20 -27.44
N ASP A 54 -6.51 17.31 -27.13
CA ASP A 54 -6.05 18.27 -26.12
C ASP A 54 -6.04 17.64 -24.73
N VAL A 55 -7.07 16.87 -24.39
CA VAL A 55 -7.13 16.11 -23.14
C VAL A 55 -5.95 15.14 -23.04
N TYR A 56 -5.64 14.44 -24.13
CA TYR A 56 -4.51 13.52 -24.15
C TYR A 56 -3.17 14.26 -24.01
N THR A 57 -2.90 15.26 -24.85
CA THR A 57 -1.57 15.90 -24.91
C THR A 57 -1.31 16.84 -23.73
N CYS A 58 -2.32 17.58 -23.29
CA CYS A 58 -2.17 18.64 -22.29
C CYS A 58 -2.42 18.16 -20.85
N LEU A 59 -3.17 17.06 -20.67
CA LEU A 59 -3.50 16.50 -19.36
C LEU A 59 -2.92 15.09 -19.18
N LEU A 60 -3.42 14.09 -19.91
CA LEU A 60 -3.07 12.69 -19.65
C LEU A 60 -1.59 12.38 -19.88
N HIS A 61 -1.06 12.68 -21.06
CA HIS A 61 0.32 12.40 -21.43
C HIS A 61 1.30 13.25 -20.62
N ARG A 62 0.96 14.53 -20.41
CA ARG A 62 1.80 15.48 -19.65
C ARG A 62 1.96 15.06 -18.19
N TYR A 63 0.89 14.60 -17.55
CA TYR A 63 0.88 14.25 -16.13
C TYR A 63 0.80 12.73 -15.89
N ARG A 64 1.13 11.90 -16.91
CA ARG A 64 1.04 10.43 -16.82
C ARG A 64 1.82 9.87 -15.64
N HIS A 65 2.98 10.45 -15.36
CA HIS A 65 3.92 10.00 -14.34
C HIS A 65 3.42 10.25 -12.92
N ILE A 66 2.51 11.19 -12.69
CA ILE A 66 1.97 11.43 -11.34
C ILE A 66 0.72 10.58 -11.04
N LEU A 67 0.15 9.91 -12.06
CA LEU A 67 -1.01 9.03 -11.85
C LEU A 67 -0.59 7.79 -11.06
N GLY A 68 -1.43 7.36 -10.13
CA GLY A 68 -1.20 6.16 -9.32
C GLY A 68 -1.31 6.39 -7.83
N LEU A 69 -0.82 5.39 -7.10
CA LEU A 69 -0.83 5.34 -5.65
C LEU A 69 0.53 5.78 -5.09
N TRP A 70 0.51 6.58 -4.04
CA TRP A 70 1.70 7.22 -3.49
C TRP A 70 1.67 7.25 -1.97
N GLN A 71 2.86 7.15 -1.37
CA GLN A 71 3.11 7.40 0.03
C GLN A 71 3.89 8.73 0.15
N PRO A 72 3.40 9.74 0.89
CA PRO A 72 4.16 10.94 1.16
C PRO A 72 5.30 10.68 2.14
N ASP A 73 6.40 11.39 1.95
CA ASP A 73 7.56 11.38 2.85
C ASP A 73 7.31 12.34 4.02
N ILE A 74 6.69 11.83 5.09
CA ILE A 74 6.36 12.60 6.30
C ILE A 74 7.05 11.96 7.50
N GLY A 75 8.39 11.92 7.47
CA GLY A 75 9.18 11.27 8.51
C GLY A 75 8.67 9.86 8.83
N PRO A 76 8.40 9.51 10.10
CA PRO A 76 7.92 8.18 10.44
C PRO A 76 6.44 7.94 10.09
N TYR A 77 5.67 8.97 9.75
CA TYR A 77 4.21 8.90 9.67
C TYR A 77 3.69 8.39 8.32
N GLY A 78 4.38 8.68 7.22
CA GLY A 78 3.92 8.31 5.88
C GLY A 78 2.55 8.90 5.52
N GLY A 79 1.72 8.12 4.82
CA GLY A 79 0.40 8.56 4.34
C GLY A 79 -0.07 7.78 3.11
N LEU A 80 -1.24 8.14 2.58
CA LEU A 80 -1.79 7.53 1.38
C LEU A 80 -2.40 8.58 0.45
N LEU A 81 -1.88 8.68 -0.77
CA LEU A 81 -2.37 9.55 -1.82
C LEU A 81 -2.69 8.74 -3.06
N ASN A 82 -3.87 8.91 -3.64
CA ASN A 82 -4.25 8.33 -4.93
C ASN A 82 -4.52 9.45 -5.93
N VAL A 83 -3.70 9.53 -6.98
CA VAL A 83 -3.80 10.56 -8.01
C VAL A 83 -4.52 10.00 -9.23
N VAL A 84 -5.70 10.55 -9.52
CA VAL A 84 -6.65 9.98 -10.48
C VAL A 84 -7.15 11.02 -11.48
N VAL A 85 -7.58 10.54 -12.64
CA VAL A 85 -8.30 11.36 -13.62
C VAL A 85 -9.80 11.33 -13.33
N ASP A 86 -10.41 12.51 -13.27
CA ASP A 86 -11.85 12.71 -13.10
C ASP A 86 -12.32 13.83 -14.06
N GLY A 87 -12.96 13.45 -15.16
CA GLY A 87 -13.36 14.39 -16.21
C GLY A 87 -12.17 15.14 -16.80
N LEU A 88 -12.15 16.46 -16.64
CA LEU A 88 -11.08 17.37 -17.07
C LEU A 88 -10.06 17.67 -15.96
N PHE A 89 -10.15 16.94 -14.85
CA PHE A 89 -9.30 17.09 -13.69
C PHE A 89 -8.36 15.90 -13.52
N ILE A 90 -7.16 16.17 -13.01
CA ILE A 90 -6.38 15.19 -12.26
C ILE A 90 -6.43 15.62 -10.80
N ILE A 91 -6.82 14.73 -9.89
CA ILE A 91 -7.01 15.05 -8.47
C ILE A 91 -6.14 14.12 -7.63
N GLY A 92 -5.35 14.71 -6.72
CA GLY A 92 -4.64 13.97 -5.68
C GLY A 92 -5.51 13.83 -4.44
N TRP A 93 -6.09 12.65 -4.23
CA TRP A 93 -6.93 12.34 -3.07
C TRP A 93 -6.09 11.77 -1.93
N MET A 94 -5.96 12.52 -0.83
CA MET A 94 -5.36 12.02 0.41
C MET A 94 -6.38 11.19 1.16
N TYR A 95 -6.01 9.97 1.49
CA TYR A 95 -6.80 9.05 2.30
C TYR A 95 -6.26 9.02 3.73
N LEU A 96 -7.18 9.08 4.69
CA LEU A 96 -6.90 9.12 6.12
C LEU A 96 -7.71 8.03 6.83
N PRO A 97 -7.15 7.37 7.86
CA PRO A 97 -7.93 6.42 8.65
C PRO A 97 -9.13 7.11 9.33
N PRO A 98 -10.17 6.34 9.70
CA PRO A 98 -11.26 6.86 10.53
C PRO A 98 -10.77 7.26 11.93
N HIS A 99 -11.69 7.66 12.80
CA HIS A 99 -11.35 7.96 14.18
C HIS A 99 -11.08 6.67 14.96
N ASP A 100 -10.06 6.67 15.81
CA ASP A 100 -9.78 5.57 16.73
C ASP A 100 -10.96 5.35 17.69
N PRO A 101 -11.32 4.09 18.04
CA PRO A 101 -10.77 2.81 17.58
C PRO A 101 -11.58 2.16 16.44
N HIS A 102 -12.37 2.94 15.70
CA HIS A 102 -13.40 2.45 14.76
C HIS A 102 -12.80 1.94 13.43
N VAL A 103 -12.08 0.82 13.48
CA VAL A 103 -11.42 0.23 12.29
C VAL A 103 -12.37 -0.21 11.18
N ASP A 104 -13.66 -0.40 11.45
CA ASP A 104 -14.63 -0.78 10.42
C ASP A 104 -15.24 0.43 9.69
N ASP A 105 -15.03 1.65 10.21
CA ASP A 105 -15.53 2.86 9.57
C ASP A 105 -14.79 3.14 8.24
N PRO A 106 -15.47 3.78 7.27
CA PRO A 106 -14.85 4.08 5.98
C PRO A 106 -13.68 5.06 6.11
N MET A 107 -12.74 4.97 5.15
CA MET A 107 -11.66 5.94 5.03
C MET A 107 -12.21 7.35 4.82
N ARG A 108 -11.64 8.32 5.53
CA ARG A 108 -11.84 9.74 5.21
C ARG A 108 -10.95 10.09 4.03
N PHE A 109 -11.38 11.01 3.19
CA PHE A 109 -10.55 11.48 2.08
C PHE A 109 -10.78 12.96 1.81
N LYS A 110 -9.74 13.64 1.33
CA LYS A 110 -9.78 15.05 0.94
C LYS A 110 -8.85 15.31 -0.25
N PRO A 111 -9.16 16.28 -1.12
CA PRO A 111 -8.25 16.63 -2.20
C PRO A 111 -7.09 17.47 -1.65
N LEU A 112 -5.87 17.22 -2.12
CA LEU A 112 -4.70 18.07 -1.81
C LEU A 112 -4.39 19.05 -2.92
N PHE A 113 -4.51 18.59 -4.15
CA PHE A 113 -4.33 19.40 -5.35
C PHE A 113 -5.27 18.91 -6.43
N ARG A 114 -5.51 19.78 -7.40
CA ARG A 114 -6.12 19.39 -8.67
C ARG A 114 -5.39 20.06 -9.84
N ILE A 115 -5.42 19.39 -10.98
CA ILE A 115 -4.91 19.92 -12.25
C ILE A 115 -6.10 19.98 -13.18
N HIS A 116 -6.44 21.18 -13.64
CA HIS A 116 -7.64 21.42 -14.44
C HIS A 116 -7.26 21.87 -15.84
N LEU A 117 -7.76 21.19 -16.86
CA LEU A 117 -7.61 21.62 -18.25
C LEU A 117 -8.74 22.58 -18.64
N MET A 118 -8.40 23.84 -18.92
CA MET A 118 -9.33 24.86 -19.42
C MET A 118 -9.29 24.96 -20.95
N GLU A 119 -10.39 25.39 -21.58
CA GLU A 119 -10.46 25.62 -23.02
C GLU A 119 -9.32 26.54 -23.52
N ARG A 120 -8.61 26.09 -24.56
CA ARG A 120 -7.53 26.84 -25.26
C ARG A 120 -6.34 27.27 -24.37
N LYS A 121 -6.13 26.67 -23.20
CA LYS A 121 -5.03 26.98 -22.27
C LYS A 121 -4.28 25.73 -21.81
N SER A 122 -3.05 25.91 -21.31
CA SER A 122 -2.35 24.87 -20.55
C SER A 122 -3.13 24.55 -19.27
N ALA A 123 -3.10 23.28 -18.83
CA ALA A 123 -3.72 22.90 -17.58
C ALA A 123 -3.16 23.71 -16.39
N THR A 124 -4.03 24.11 -15.47
CA THR A 124 -3.67 24.87 -14.27
C THR A 124 -3.59 23.96 -13.06
N VAL A 125 -2.56 24.13 -12.25
CA VAL A 125 -2.36 23.39 -11.00
C VAL A 125 -2.85 24.25 -9.84
N GLU A 126 -3.78 23.71 -9.06
CA GLU A 126 -4.38 24.38 -7.92
C GLU A 126 -4.12 23.57 -6.64
N CYS A 127 -3.64 24.26 -5.60
CA CYS A 127 -3.59 23.69 -4.26
C CYS A 127 -5.00 23.77 -3.65
N MET A 128 -5.43 22.66 -3.05
CA MET A 128 -6.74 22.50 -2.43
C MET A 128 -6.68 22.53 -0.90
N TYR A 129 -5.51 22.86 -0.34
CA TYR A 129 -5.28 22.85 1.09
C TYR A 129 -5.86 24.08 1.81
N GLY A 130 -6.18 23.90 3.08
CA GLY A 130 -6.76 24.93 3.93
C GLY A 130 -8.25 25.18 3.66
N HIS A 131 -8.77 26.27 4.23
CA HIS A 131 -10.19 26.61 4.23
C HIS A 131 -10.54 27.79 3.32
N ARG A 132 -9.58 28.29 2.53
CA ARG A 132 -9.73 29.49 1.67
C ARG A 132 -10.11 29.16 0.23
N GLY A 133 -10.45 27.91 -0.05
CA GLY A 133 -10.76 27.43 -1.40
C GLY A 133 -9.51 27.19 -2.27
N PRO A 134 -9.72 26.81 -3.55
CA PRO A 134 -8.63 26.58 -4.50
C PRO A 134 -7.81 27.86 -4.70
N HIS A 135 -6.49 27.72 -4.64
CA HIS A 135 -5.56 28.80 -4.93
C HIS A 135 -4.48 28.29 -5.87
N ASN A 136 -3.88 29.21 -6.65
CA ASN A 136 -2.77 28.85 -7.54
C ASN A 136 -1.69 28.15 -6.72
N GLY A 137 -1.37 26.90 -7.08
CA GLY A 137 -0.19 26.26 -6.51
C GLY A 137 1.06 27.00 -6.98
N HIS A 138 1.98 27.28 -6.05
CA HIS A 138 3.32 27.90 -6.06
C HIS A 138 4.19 27.91 -7.36
N ILE A 139 3.64 28.08 -8.57
CA ILE A 139 4.40 28.20 -9.83
C ILE A 139 5.10 29.56 -9.94
N GLN A 140 4.55 30.60 -9.34
CA GLN A 140 5.09 31.95 -9.46
C GLN A 140 6.31 32.15 -8.53
N GLU A 141 6.24 31.62 -7.31
CA GLU A 141 7.37 31.58 -6.37
C GLU A 141 8.48 30.64 -6.85
N PHE A 142 8.13 29.49 -7.43
CA PHE A 142 9.09 28.58 -8.07
C PHE A 142 9.82 29.23 -9.25
N ARG A 143 9.11 29.95 -10.12
CA ARG A 143 9.72 30.68 -11.25
C ARG A 143 10.65 31.82 -10.79
N THR A 144 10.32 32.47 -9.69
CA THR A 144 11.16 33.53 -9.10
C THR A 144 12.41 32.92 -8.46
N TRP A 145 12.26 31.90 -7.62
CA TRP A 145 13.39 31.19 -7.01
C TRP A 145 14.33 30.55 -8.04
N LEU A 146 13.80 29.94 -9.10
CA LEU A 146 14.59 29.36 -10.19
C LEU A 146 15.45 30.42 -10.91
N ARG A 147 14.91 31.63 -11.06
CA ARG A 147 15.60 32.76 -11.68
C ARG A 147 16.65 33.35 -10.75
N GLU A 148 16.36 33.42 -9.45
CA GLU A 148 17.24 33.99 -8.43
C GLU A 148 18.43 33.07 -8.09
N GLU A 149 18.19 31.77 -7.93
CA GLU A 149 19.20 30.80 -7.51
C GLU A 149 19.99 30.18 -8.68
N TRP A 150 19.38 30.08 -9.86
CA TRP A 150 19.97 29.38 -11.01
C TRP A 150 20.07 30.23 -12.28
N GLY A 151 19.51 31.44 -12.29
CA GLY A 151 19.59 32.36 -13.44
C GLY A 151 18.87 31.86 -14.70
N ARG A 152 17.97 30.87 -14.58
CA ARG A 152 17.30 30.20 -15.71
C ARG A 152 15.78 30.23 -15.57
N THR A 153 15.07 30.11 -16.70
CA THR A 153 13.61 29.92 -16.71
C THR A 153 13.25 28.44 -16.81
N LEU A 154 12.01 28.08 -16.48
CA LEU A 154 11.56 26.68 -16.48
C LEU A 154 11.64 26.07 -17.88
N GLU A 155 11.46 26.92 -18.89
CA GLU A 155 11.54 26.59 -20.30
C GLU A 155 12.99 26.31 -20.77
N ASP A 156 14.02 26.68 -19.99
CA ASP A 156 15.44 26.50 -20.31
C ASP A 156 16.06 25.19 -19.76
N ILE A 157 15.28 24.39 -19.01
CA ILE A 157 15.78 23.18 -18.33
C ILE A 157 15.39 21.94 -19.14
N PHE A 158 16.27 21.54 -20.07
CA PHE A 158 16.03 20.45 -21.04
C PHE A 158 16.37 19.02 -20.53
N HIS A 159 16.68 18.84 -19.23
CA HIS A 159 17.03 17.53 -18.68
C HIS A 159 16.13 17.10 -17.51
N GLU A 160 15.49 15.94 -17.69
CA GLU A 160 14.49 15.29 -16.83
C GLU A 160 14.97 15.11 -15.39
N HIS A 161 16.20 14.64 -15.20
CA HIS A 161 16.79 14.45 -13.86
C HIS A 161 17.07 15.78 -13.13
N MET A 162 17.41 16.85 -13.87
CA MET A 162 17.59 18.17 -13.26
C MET A 162 16.26 18.79 -12.84
N GLN A 163 15.17 18.54 -13.57
CA GLN A 163 13.85 19.04 -13.17
C GLN A 163 13.40 18.39 -11.85
N GLU A 164 13.58 17.08 -11.69
CA GLU A 164 13.27 16.36 -10.44
C GLU A 164 14.12 16.86 -9.27
N LEU A 165 15.44 17.01 -9.45
CA LEU A 165 16.34 17.50 -8.41
C LEU A 165 16.07 18.96 -8.02
N ILE A 166 15.71 19.82 -8.97
CA ILE A 166 15.40 21.24 -8.75
C ILE A 166 14.03 21.40 -8.08
N LEU A 167 13.02 20.60 -8.48
CA LEU A 167 11.74 20.52 -7.77
C LEU A 167 11.99 20.05 -6.34
N MET A 168 12.78 18.99 -6.16
CA MET A 168 13.13 18.40 -4.86
C MET A 168 13.89 19.39 -3.97
N LYS A 169 14.82 20.19 -4.53
CA LYS A 169 15.58 21.20 -3.78
C LYS A 169 14.73 22.42 -3.39
N PHE A 170 13.80 22.85 -4.25
CA PHE A 170 12.83 23.91 -3.94
C PHE A 170 11.79 23.45 -2.89
N ILE A 171 11.36 22.18 -2.98
CA ILE A 171 10.51 21.50 -1.99
C ILE A 171 11.22 21.41 -0.63
N TYR A 172 12.54 21.22 -0.61
CA TYR A 172 13.35 21.12 0.62
C TYR A 172 13.59 22.47 1.31
N THR A 173 13.72 23.57 0.55
CA THR A 173 14.02 24.90 1.13
C THR A 173 12.79 25.70 1.59
N SER A 174 11.57 25.32 1.21
CA SER A 174 10.31 26.02 1.54
C SER A 174 9.54 25.39 2.71
N GLN A 175 10.26 25.08 3.79
CA GLN A 175 9.80 24.31 4.95
C GLN A 175 8.40 24.71 5.48
N TYR A 176 7.45 23.76 5.40
CA TYR A 176 6.11 23.73 6.00
C TYR A 176 5.03 24.71 5.49
N ASP A 177 4.51 24.45 4.28
CA ASP A 177 3.09 24.70 3.93
C ASP A 177 2.66 23.81 2.71
N ASN A 178 2.64 22.48 2.92
CA ASN A 178 2.22 21.43 1.95
C ASN A 178 3.18 21.03 0.80
N CYS A 179 4.46 21.38 0.88
CA CYS A 179 5.51 20.83 0.01
C CYS A 179 5.91 19.42 0.46
N LEU A 180 5.24 18.37 -0.05
CA LEU A 180 5.54 16.97 0.26
C LEU A 180 6.20 16.26 -0.93
N THR A 181 7.23 15.47 -0.65
CA THR A 181 7.76 14.48 -1.62
C THR A 181 6.89 13.22 -1.55
N TYR A 182 6.58 12.62 -2.69
CA TYR A 182 5.76 11.42 -2.77
C TYR A 182 6.55 10.29 -3.43
N ARG A 183 6.43 9.08 -2.89
CA ARG A 183 6.99 7.87 -3.47
C ARG A 183 5.90 6.97 -4.00
N ARG A 184 6.14 6.38 -5.17
CA ARG A 184 5.20 5.47 -5.78
C ARG A 184 5.12 4.20 -4.93
N ILE A 185 3.89 3.79 -4.64
CA ILE A 185 3.60 2.50 -4.02
C ILE A 185 2.59 1.75 -4.90
N TYR A 186 2.50 0.44 -4.70
CA TYR A 186 1.58 -0.41 -5.44
C TYR A 186 0.72 -1.24 -4.50
N LEU A 187 -0.47 -1.61 -4.97
CA LEU A 187 -1.23 -2.68 -4.36
C LEU A 187 -0.55 -4.03 -4.60
N PRO A 188 -0.64 -4.94 -3.63
CA PRO A 188 -0.05 -6.27 -3.74
C PRO A 188 -0.71 -7.09 -4.84
N PRO A 189 0.07 -7.92 -5.57
CA PRO A 189 -0.51 -8.90 -6.49
C PRO A 189 -1.36 -9.91 -5.69
N SER A 190 -2.41 -10.44 -6.32
CA SER A 190 -3.27 -11.46 -5.72
C SER A 190 -3.06 -12.80 -6.42
N HIS A 191 -3.00 -13.86 -5.63
CA HIS A 191 -2.93 -15.24 -6.08
C HIS A 191 -4.18 -16.03 -5.61
N PRO A 192 -4.67 -17.02 -6.38
CA PRO A 192 -5.80 -17.85 -5.95
C PRO A 192 -5.58 -18.61 -4.64
N ASP A 193 -4.33 -18.92 -4.32
CA ASP A 193 -3.94 -19.66 -3.11
C ASP A 193 -3.70 -18.75 -1.90
N ASP A 194 -3.87 -17.43 -2.05
CA ASP A 194 -3.74 -16.49 -0.93
C ASP A 194 -4.80 -16.79 0.13
N LEU A 195 -4.40 -16.76 1.41
CA LEU A 195 -5.28 -17.04 2.55
C LEU A 195 -6.55 -16.15 2.55
N ILE A 196 -6.37 -14.88 2.17
CA ILE A 196 -7.43 -13.90 1.90
C ILE A 196 -6.93 -12.97 0.81
N ARG A 197 -7.84 -12.21 0.18
CA ARG A 197 -7.44 -11.18 -0.80
C ARG A 197 -6.41 -10.21 -0.18
N PRO A 198 -5.23 -10.00 -0.76
CA PRO A 198 -4.27 -9.02 -0.23
C PRO A 198 -4.75 -7.59 -0.48
N GLY A 199 -4.15 -6.61 0.20
CA GLY A 199 -4.52 -5.21 0.05
C GLY A 199 -4.29 -4.37 1.29
N LEU A 200 -4.95 -3.21 1.34
CA LEU A 200 -4.82 -2.25 2.43
C LEU A 200 -5.83 -2.53 3.56
N PHE A 201 -5.38 -2.36 4.80
CA PHE A 201 -6.14 -2.53 6.03
C PHE A 201 -5.91 -1.35 6.97
N LYS A 202 -6.87 -1.14 7.87
CA LYS A 202 -6.87 -0.12 8.92
C LYS A 202 -6.70 -0.86 10.23
N GLY A 203 -5.65 -0.56 10.99
CA GLY A 203 -5.25 -1.32 12.18
C GLY A 203 -5.07 -0.46 13.42
N THR A 204 -5.38 -1.00 14.60
CA THR A 204 -5.14 -0.31 15.89
C THR A 204 -3.68 -0.49 16.36
N TYR A 205 -3.01 0.61 16.71
CA TYR A 205 -1.63 0.66 17.20
C TYR A 205 -1.50 1.38 18.56
N GLY A 206 -2.36 1.01 19.51
CA GLY A 206 -2.25 1.47 20.90
C GLY A 206 -2.37 2.99 21.05
N SER A 207 -1.38 3.65 21.65
CA SER A 207 -1.37 5.11 21.84
C SER A 207 -1.23 5.91 20.55
N HIS A 208 -0.80 5.29 19.46
CA HIS A 208 -0.60 5.94 18.17
C HIS A 208 -1.90 6.02 17.34
N GLY A 209 -2.97 5.37 17.81
CA GLY A 209 -4.28 5.37 17.17
C GLY A 209 -4.36 4.37 16.02
N LEU A 210 -5.02 4.78 14.93
CA LEU A 210 -5.18 3.94 13.75
C LEU A 210 -4.11 4.21 12.71
N GLU A 211 -3.64 3.13 12.10
CA GLU A 211 -2.70 3.16 10.99
C GLU A 211 -3.21 2.37 9.79
N ILE A 212 -2.68 2.70 8.61
CA ILE A 212 -2.89 1.98 7.37
C ILE A 212 -1.73 1.01 7.17
N VAL A 213 -2.05 -0.25 6.97
CA VAL A 213 -1.08 -1.31 6.67
C VAL A 213 -1.46 -2.01 5.37
N MET A 214 -0.48 -2.65 4.75
CA MET A 214 -0.63 -3.43 3.53
C MET A 214 -0.31 -4.89 3.80
N LEU A 215 -1.30 -5.76 3.62
CA LEU A 215 -1.14 -7.22 3.66
C LEU A 215 -0.75 -7.73 2.27
N SER A 216 0.35 -8.47 2.19
CA SER A 216 0.86 -9.09 0.96
C SER A 216 1.36 -10.51 1.21
N PHE A 217 1.30 -11.38 0.21
CA PHE A 217 1.69 -12.80 0.31
C PHE A 217 2.98 -13.08 -0.47
N HIS A 218 3.86 -13.88 0.15
CA HIS A 218 5.24 -14.15 -0.27
C HIS A 218 5.53 -15.65 -0.12
N GLY A 219 4.82 -16.46 -0.90
CA GLY A 219 4.89 -17.92 -0.80
C GLY A 219 4.34 -18.42 0.53
N LYS A 220 5.23 -18.93 1.40
CA LYS A 220 4.88 -19.49 2.71
C LYS A 220 4.70 -18.44 3.81
N HIS A 221 4.90 -17.16 3.50
CA HIS A 221 4.81 -16.07 4.47
C HIS A 221 3.84 -15.01 3.99
N ALA A 222 3.15 -14.36 4.92
CA ALA A 222 2.46 -13.10 4.65
C ALA A 222 3.15 -11.96 5.39
N ARG A 223 3.24 -10.80 4.74
CA ARG A 223 3.86 -9.59 5.28
C ARG A 223 2.81 -8.50 5.45
N VAL A 224 2.85 -7.84 6.59
CA VAL A 224 2.09 -6.62 6.87
C VAL A 224 3.07 -5.45 6.93
N THR A 225 2.97 -4.55 5.95
CA THR A 225 3.87 -3.40 5.80
C THR A 225 3.14 -2.11 6.17
N LYS A 226 3.77 -1.22 6.93
CA LYS A 226 3.19 0.06 7.31
C LYS A 226 3.12 1.03 6.12
N ILE A 227 1.93 1.51 5.81
CA ILE A 227 1.71 2.59 4.83
C ILE A 227 1.66 3.95 5.53
N THR A 228 1.04 3.98 6.70
CA THR A 228 1.31 4.99 7.73
C THR A 228 2.02 4.32 8.88
N GLY A 229 2.81 5.08 9.63
CA GLY A 229 3.47 4.57 10.82
C GLY A 229 3.58 5.60 11.92
N ASP A 230 4.51 5.33 12.83
CA ASP A 230 4.69 6.07 14.06
C ASP A 230 6.18 6.16 14.43
N PRO A 231 6.58 7.00 15.39
CA PRO A 231 7.99 7.17 15.76
C PRO A 231 8.68 5.90 16.28
N ASN A 232 7.95 4.89 16.75
CA ASN A 232 8.50 3.61 17.14
C ASN A 232 8.67 2.71 15.93
N ILE A 233 7.61 2.45 15.15
CA ILE A 233 7.70 1.69 13.89
C ILE A 233 7.29 2.59 12.71
N PRO A 234 8.26 3.13 11.94
CA PRO A 234 7.99 4.04 10.84
C PRO A 234 7.19 3.42 9.69
N ALA A 235 6.55 4.29 8.91
CA ALA A 235 6.01 3.94 7.61
C ALA A 235 7.10 3.31 6.71
N GLY A 236 6.72 2.32 5.91
CA GLY A 236 7.64 1.53 5.08
C GLY A 236 8.16 0.27 5.76
N GLN A 237 8.18 0.21 7.10
CA GLN A 237 8.65 -0.97 7.83
C GLN A 237 7.64 -2.12 7.82
N GLN A 238 8.17 -3.34 7.90
CA GLN A 238 7.37 -4.55 8.09
C GLN A 238 6.99 -4.70 9.56
N THR A 239 5.72 -4.45 9.87
CA THR A 239 5.23 -4.48 11.26
C THR A 239 4.84 -5.87 11.73
N VAL A 240 4.37 -6.75 10.84
CA VAL A 240 4.04 -8.14 11.16
C VAL A 240 4.51 -9.06 10.02
N GLU A 241 5.03 -10.22 10.39
CA GLU A 241 5.22 -11.38 9.52
C GLU A 241 4.40 -12.54 10.05
N ILE A 242 3.78 -13.28 9.14
CA ILE A 242 2.92 -14.42 9.44
C ILE A 242 3.52 -15.61 8.75
N ASP A 243 3.79 -16.67 9.52
CA ASP A 243 4.22 -17.95 8.98
C ASP A 243 2.99 -18.80 8.66
N LEU A 244 2.72 -19.00 7.37
CA LEU A 244 1.53 -19.71 6.90
C LEU A 244 1.67 -21.24 7.01
N MET A 245 2.86 -21.75 7.33
CA MET A 245 3.08 -23.19 7.57
C MET A 245 2.79 -23.56 9.03
N HIS A 246 2.97 -22.63 9.95
CA HIS A 246 2.87 -22.87 11.38
C HIS A 246 1.51 -22.43 11.94
N ARG A 247 0.50 -23.26 11.68
CA ARG A 247 -0.85 -23.03 12.19
C ARG A 247 -0.94 -23.26 13.70
N ILE A 248 -1.57 -22.32 14.41
CA ILE A 248 -1.86 -22.44 15.84
C ILE A 248 -3.29 -22.95 16.01
N GLN A 249 -3.44 -24.08 16.70
CA GLN A 249 -4.75 -24.54 17.16
C GLN A 249 -5.11 -23.81 18.44
N LEU A 250 -6.15 -22.96 18.39
CA LEU A 250 -6.64 -22.31 19.60
C LEU A 250 -7.30 -23.36 20.51
N PRO A 251 -7.02 -23.31 21.82
CA PRO A 251 -7.70 -24.17 22.77
C PRO A 251 -9.17 -23.74 22.94
N ASN A 252 -9.94 -24.52 23.69
CA ASN A 252 -11.32 -24.16 24.01
C ASN A 252 -11.41 -22.78 24.72
N VAL A 253 -12.61 -22.19 24.75
CA VAL A 253 -12.80 -20.81 25.25
C VAL A 253 -12.30 -20.61 26.68
N GLU A 254 -12.50 -21.61 27.56
CA GLU A 254 -12.02 -21.58 28.95
C GLU A 254 -10.50 -21.46 29.03
N ASN A 255 -9.78 -22.23 28.23
CA ASN A 255 -8.32 -22.20 28.17
C ASN A 255 -7.79 -21.00 27.39
N LEU A 256 -8.52 -20.53 26.37
CA LEU A 256 -8.14 -19.33 25.61
C LEU A 256 -8.19 -18.07 26.48
N CYS A 257 -9.06 -18.03 27.49
CA CYS A 257 -9.07 -16.97 28.49
C CYS A 257 -7.78 -16.94 29.35
N ASN A 258 -7.01 -18.03 29.40
CA ASN A 258 -5.76 -18.12 30.14
C ASN A 258 -4.56 -17.67 29.28
N PHE A 259 -4.04 -16.48 29.57
CA PHE A 259 -2.88 -15.93 28.86
C PHE A 259 -1.63 -16.83 28.89
N ASN A 260 -1.38 -17.52 30.01
CA ASN A 260 -0.18 -18.37 30.14
C ASN A 260 -0.25 -19.57 29.20
N GLU A 261 -1.44 -20.11 28.95
CA GLU A 261 -1.62 -21.24 28.04
C GLU A 261 -1.42 -20.79 26.58
N LEU A 262 -1.98 -19.63 26.19
CA LEU A 262 -1.70 -19.06 24.87
C LEU A 262 -0.19 -18.78 24.71
N SER A 263 0.45 -18.21 25.72
CA SER A 263 1.89 -17.93 25.71
C SER A 263 2.71 -19.20 25.51
N ARG A 264 2.38 -20.29 26.20
CA ARG A 264 3.06 -21.58 26.05
C ARG A 264 2.97 -22.08 24.61
N ILE A 265 1.78 -22.09 24.01
CA ILE A 265 1.55 -22.55 22.64
C ILE A 265 2.34 -21.73 21.62
N VAL A 266 2.34 -20.39 21.77
CA VAL A 266 3.06 -19.50 20.85
C VAL A 266 4.58 -19.69 20.96
N LEU A 267 5.12 -19.85 22.17
CA LEU A 267 6.55 -20.07 22.38
C LEU A 267 7.00 -21.46 21.91
N GLU A 268 6.15 -22.48 22.03
CA GLU A 268 6.39 -23.81 21.43
C GLU A 268 6.46 -23.74 19.91
N ALA A 269 5.55 -23.00 19.27
CA ALA A 269 5.58 -22.76 17.83
C ALA A 269 6.84 -21.98 17.41
N GLN A 270 7.25 -20.97 18.18
CA GLN A 270 8.49 -20.23 17.94
C GLN A 270 9.72 -21.15 17.97
N GLU A 271 9.80 -22.05 18.95
CA GLU A 271 10.92 -22.98 19.06
C GLU A 271 10.95 -24.00 17.90
N GLN A 272 9.78 -24.47 17.45
CA GLN A 272 9.68 -25.32 16.27
C GLN A 272 10.20 -24.60 15.01
N VAL A 273 9.73 -23.38 14.76
CA VAL A 273 10.18 -22.54 13.63
C VAL A 273 11.70 -22.34 13.67
N ARG A 274 12.24 -22.02 14.85
CA ARG A 274 13.69 -21.82 15.05
C ARG A 274 14.50 -23.08 14.72
N GLN A 275 14.02 -24.26 15.15
CA GLN A 275 14.68 -25.54 14.87
C GLN A 275 14.62 -25.91 13.39
N GLU A 276 13.50 -25.62 12.71
CA GLU A 276 13.36 -25.88 11.26
C GLU A 276 14.29 -24.98 10.45
N GLN A 277 14.41 -23.70 10.80
CA GLN A 277 15.32 -22.76 10.15
C GLN A 277 16.79 -23.19 10.31
N GLN A 278 17.21 -23.58 11.52
CA GLN A 278 18.57 -24.07 11.76
C GLN A 278 18.89 -25.33 10.95
N ARG A 279 17.96 -26.29 10.87
CA ARG A 279 18.16 -27.50 10.05
C ARG A 279 18.23 -27.20 8.56
N GLN A 280 17.57 -26.15 8.10
CA GLN A 280 17.59 -25.75 6.70
C GLN A 280 18.91 -25.04 6.35
N GLU A 281 19.44 -24.22 7.27
CA GLU A 281 20.77 -23.61 7.16
C GLU A 281 21.87 -24.68 7.11
N ASP A 282 21.89 -25.62 8.06
CA ASP A 282 22.87 -26.72 8.11
C ASP A 282 22.87 -27.57 6.82
N ARG A 283 21.68 -27.86 6.26
CA ARG A 283 21.54 -28.61 5.00
C ARG A 283 22.04 -27.85 3.78
N THR A 284 22.08 -26.53 3.84
CA THR A 284 22.55 -25.68 2.73
C THR A 284 24.06 -25.52 2.77
N GLU A 285 24.68 -25.61 3.95
CA GLU A 285 26.14 -25.59 4.12
C GLU A 285 26.83 -26.93 3.76
N ASP A 286 26.19 -28.08 3.99
CA ASP A 286 26.74 -29.41 3.65
C ASP A 286 26.56 -29.81 2.15
N GLY A 287 26.03 -28.92 1.31
CA GLY A 287 25.51 -29.21 -0.03
C GLY A 287 26.40 -28.91 -1.24
N GLU A 288 27.72 -28.69 -1.10
CA GLU A 288 28.65 -28.53 -2.23
C GLU A 288 29.26 -29.87 -2.74
N GLY A 289 28.67 -31.01 -2.39
CA GLY A 289 29.09 -32.34 -2.86
C GLY A 289 28.19 -32.90 -3.95
N SER A 290 28.65 -32.88 -5.20
CA SER A 290 28.00 -33.50 -6.37
C SER A 290 27.70 -34.99 -6.18
N GLY A 291 26.42 -35.36 -6.23
CA GLY A 291 25.91 -36.74 -6.33
C GLY A 291 24.78 -36.85 -7.38
N PRO A 292 24.64 -37.99 -8.09
CA PRO A 292 23.80 -38.06 -9.29
C PRO A 292 22.29 -38.02 -8.96
N PRO A 293 21.44 -37.60 -9.92
CA PRO A 293 20.03 -37.34 -9.66
C PRO A 293 19.30 -38.65 -9.35
N THR A 294 18.67 -38.71 -8.18
CA THR A 294 17.74 -39.78 -7.82
C THR A 294 16.37 -39.40 -8.36
N GLU A 295 15.77 -40.25 -9.19
CA GLU A 295 14.40 -40.06 -9.70
C GLU A 295 13.41 -39.93 -8.54
N VAL A 296 12.92 -38.71 -8.33
CA VAL A 296 11.81 -38.45 -7.42
C VAL A 296 10.53 -38.86 -8.15
N ARG A 297 9.95 -40.00 -7.74
CA ARG A 297 8.55 -40.32 -8.05
C ARG A 297 7.69 -39.26 -7.37
N GLU A 298 6.94 -38.50 -8.17
CA GLU A 298 5.90 -37.61 -7.68
C GLU A 298 4.86 -38.44 -6.90
N PRO A 299 4.49 -38.04 -5.67
CA PRO A 299 3.30 -38.57 -5.04
C PRO A 299 2.10 -38.07 -5.85
N GLU A 300 1.26 -39.01 -6.27
CA GLU A 300 0.00 -38.73 -6.94
C GLU A 300 -0.82 -37.73 -6.12
N ASN A 301 -1.31 -36.72 -6.84
CA ASN A 301 -2.09 -35.60 -6.35
C ASN A 301 -3.47 -36.10 -5.91
N GLU A 302 -3.58 -36.65 -4.70
CA GLU A 302 -4.87 -36.77 -4.01
C GLU A 302 -5.30 -35.36 -3.61
N GLY A 303 -6.13 -34.75 -4.47
CA GLY A 303 -6.72 -33.45 -4.24
C GLY A 303 -7.44 -33.40 -2.89
N ALA A 304 -6.76 -32.83 -1.89
CA ALA A 304 -7.35 -32.45 -0.63
C ALA A 304 -8.46 -31.43 -0.93
N ALA A 305 -9.71 -31.89 -0.86
CA ALA A 305 -10.86 -31.00 -0.84
C ALA A 305 -10.63 -29.93 0.25
N PRO A 306 -10.97 -28.65 0.02
CA PRO A 306 -10.79 -27.63 1.03
C PRO A 306 -11.63 -28.02 2.25
N LEU A 307 -10.95 -28.36 3.35
CA LEU A 307 -11.57 -28.54 4.65
C LEU A 307 -12.31 -27.22 4.95
N LYS A 308 -13.63 -27.24 4.80
CA LYS A 308 -14.51 -26.17 5.30
C LYS A 308 -14.45 -26.25 6.81
N GLU A 309 -13.45 -25.60 7.39
CA GLU A 309 -13.32 -25.53 8.84
C GLU A 309 -14.34 -24.55 9.37
N GLU A 310 -15.16 -25.03 10.30
CA GLU A 310 -16.17 -24.20 10.95
C GLU A 310 -15.49 -23.14 11.82
N PRO A 311 -16.00 -21.89 11.81
CA PRO A 311 -15.49 -20.84 12.69
C PRO A 311 -15.52 -21.27 14.15
N VAL A 312 -14.41 -21.07 14.85
CA VAL A 312 -14.27 -21.40 16.28
C VAL A 312 -14.52 -20.15 17.11
N GLN A 313 -15.14 -20.31 18.28
CA GLN A 313 -15.37 -19.19 19.20
C GLN A 313 -14.04 -18.56 19.65
N PHE A 314 -13.96 -17.24 19.64
CA PHE A 314 -12.78 -16.46 19.96
C PHE A 314 -13.07 -15.43 21.06
N VAL A 315 -12.20 -15.41 22.07
CA VAL A 315 -12.18 -14.43 23.16
C VAL A 315 -10.72 -14.09 23.44
N LEU A 316 -10.43 -12.81 23.73
CA LEU A 316 -9.08 -12.43 24.13
C LEU A 316 -8.73 -13.01 25.52
N PRO A 317 -7.49 -13.47 25.73
CA PRO A 317 -7.03 -13.89 27.05
C PRO A 317 -7.12 -12.76 28.08
N VAL A 318 -7.39 -13.12 29.33
CA VAL A 318 -7.44 -12.16 30.43
C VAL A 318 -6.09 -11.45 30.56
N GLY A 319 -6.13 -10.12 30.62
CA GLY A 319 -4.94 -9.27 30.70
C GLY A 319 -4.39 -8.81 29.35
N VAL A 320 -4.91 -9.31 28.22
CA VAL A 320 -4.60 -8.75 26.90
C VAL A 320 -5.49 -7.53 26.65
N SER A 321 -4.86 -6.38 26.47
CA SER A 321 -5.56 -5.13 26.18
C SER A 321 -5.98 -5.04 24.72
N SER A 322 -7.16 -4.47 24.45
CA SER A 322 -7.58 -4.09 23.11
C SER A 322 -8.23 -2.72 23.13
N ARG A 323 -7.91 -1.89 22.15
CA ARG A 323 -8.58 -0.59 21.97
C ARG A 323 -10.02 -0.74 21.48
N ASN A 324 -10.31 -1.81 20.76
CA ASN A 324 -11.61 -2.03 20.16
C ASN A 324 -12.30 -3.21 20.85
N GLU A 325 -13.38 -2.94 21.58
CA GLU A 325 -14.13 -3.99 22.29
C GLU A 325 -15.06 -4.79 21.36
N ASN A 326 -15.32 -4.28 20.15
CA ASN A 326 -16.23 -4.87 19.17
C ASN A 326 -15.52 -5.77 18.14
N TYR A 327 -14.46 -6.48 18.55
CA TYR A 327 -13.82 -7.47 17.69
C TYR A 327 -14.72 -8.71 17.47
N PRO A 328 -14.61 -9.40 16.31
CA PRO A 328 -15.38 -10.60 16.04
C PRO A 328 -15.14 -11.70 17.08
N ARG A 329 -16.22 -12.39 17.49
CA ARG A 329 -16.19 -13.44 18.52
C ARG A 329 -16.02 -14.85 17.96
N THR A 330 -15.66 -14.95 16.70
CA THR A 330 -15.37 -16.20 15.99
C THR A 330 -14.21 -15.99 15.03
N CYS A 331 -13.26 -16.91 14.99
CA CYS A 331 -12.16 -16.89 14.04
C CYS A 331 -12.11 -18.19 13.22
N ARG A 332 -11.57 -18.11 12.00
CA ARG A 332 -11.42 -19.25 11.10
C ARG A 332 -10.09 -19.98 11.31
N MET A 333 -9.00 -19.22 11.37
CA MET A 333 -7.65 -19.77 11.42
C MET A 333 -6.73 -18.88 12.25
N CYS A 334 -5.73 -19.50 12.88
CA CYS A 334 -4.68 -18.80 13.59
C CYS A 334 -3.31 -19.32 13.15
N PHE A 335 -2.34 -18.43 13.05
CA PHE A 335 -1.00 -18.74 12.59
C PHE A 335 0.02 -18.09 13.52
N TYR A 336 1.16 -18.75 13.67
CA TYR A 336 2.31 -18.13 14.29
C TYR A 336 2.74 -16.91 13.47
N GLY A 337 3.12 -15.85 14.16
CA GLY A 337 3.69 -14.69 13.53
C GLY A 337 4.62 -13.94 14.47
N THR A 338 5.34 -12.98 13.92
CA THR A 338 6.21 -12.11 14.69
C THR A 338 5.93 -10.65 14.34
N GLY A 339 5.83 -9.82 15.38
CA GLY A 339 5.65 -8.39 15.25
C GLY A 339 6.97 -7.65 15.46
N LEU A 340 7.24 -6.62 14.65
CA LEU A 340 8.38 -5.74 14.85
C LEU A 340 8.02 -4.68 15.91
N ILE A 341 8.85 -4.57 16.96
CA ILE A 341 8.77 -3.53 17.98
C ILE A 341 10.09 -2.76 18.04
N ALA A 342 10.05 -1.51 18.50
CA ALA A 342 11.24 -0.71 18.73
C ALA A 342 10.97 0.39 19.75
N GLY A 343 12.03 0.94 20.34
CA GLY A 343 11.97 2.17 21.12
C GLY A 343 11.66 3.39 20.26
N HIS A 344 11.37 4.52 20.92
CA HIS A 344 11.05 5.77 20.22
C HIS A 344 12.22 6.23 19.33
N GLY A 345 11.93 6.61 18.09
CA GLY A 345 12.94 6.93 17.08
C GLY A 345 13.47 5.68 16.37
N PHE A 346 12.66 4.61 16.31
CA PHE A 346 13.02 3.31 15.73
C PHE A 346 14.32 2.71 16.29
N THR A 347 14.55 2.90 17.59
CA THR A 347 15.80 2.45 18.24
C THR A 347 15.70 0.99 18.67
N SER A 348 16.76 0.21 18.41
CA SER A 348 16.87 -1.21 18.78
C SER A 348 15.67 -2.04 18.34
N PRO A 349 15.35 -2.08 17.03
CA PRO A 349 14.22 -2.84 16.54
C PRO A 349 14.43 -4.35 16.72
N GLU A 350 13.39 -5.05 17.21
CA GLU A 350 13.42 -6.49 17.42
C GLU A 350 12.07 -7.14 17.08
N ARG A 351 12.11 -8.43 16.75
CA ARG A 351 10.91 -9.21 16.44
C ARG A 351 10.45 -9.95 17.68
N THR A 352 9.19 -9.75 18.06
CA THR A 352 8.56 -10.44 19.18
C THR A 352 7.51 -11.42 18.69
N PRO A 353 7.33 -12.56 19.37
CA PRO A 353 6.36 -13.57 18.97
C PRO A 353 4.92 -13.10 19.19
N GLY A 354 4.01 -13.63 18.39
CA GLY A 354 2.59 -13.37 18.48
C GLY A 354 1.75 -14.38 17.72
N VAL A 355 0.44 -14.17 17.75
CA VAL A 355 -0.51 -14.98 16.98
C VAL A 355 -1.33 -14.11 16.06
N PHE A 356 -1.29 -14.43 14.77
CA PHE A 356 -2.19 -13.90 13.76
C PHE A 356 -3.52 -14.65 13.82
N ILE A 357 -4.63 -13.92 13.74
CA ILE A 357 -5.99 -14.45 13.86
C ILE A 357 -6.80 -13.97 12.66
N LEU A 358 -7.29 -14.89 11.85
CA LEU A 358 -8.19 -14.60 10.75
C LEU A 358 -9.64 -14.70 11.21
N PHE A 359 -10.40 -13.60 11.14
CA PHE A 359 -11.82 -13.61 11.50
C PHE A 359 -12.71 -13.89 10.30
N ASP A 360 -12.56 -13.11 9.24
CA ASP A 360 -13.31 -13.20 8.00
C ASP A 360 -12.46 -12.70 6.81
N GLU A 361 -13.06 -12.56 5.62
CA GLU A 361 -12.34 -12.13 4.40
C GLU A 361 -11.72 -10.72 4.52
N ASP A 362 -12.27 -9.88 5.41
CA ASP A 362 -11.95 -8.46 5.50
C ASP A 362 -11.35 -8.07 6.86
N ARG A 363 -11.33 -8.99 7.84
CA ARG A 363 -10.85 -8.72 9.20
C ARG A 363 -9.91 -9.79 9.71
N PHE A 364 -8.81 -9.32 10.29
CA PHE A 364 -7.86 -10.14 11.03
C PHE A 364 -7.37 -9.41 12.27
N GLY A 365 -6.68 -10.12 13.16
CA GLY A 365 -6.07 -9.57 14.36
C GLY A 365 -4.68 -10.10 14.58
N PHE A 366 -3.93 -9.45 15.46
CA PHE A 366 -2.63 -9.90 15.92
C PHE A 366 -2.51 -9.68 17.43
N ILE A 367 -2.21 -10.74 18.18
CA ILE A 367 -1.88 -10.63 19.61
C ILE A 367 -0.37 -10.51 19.74
N TRP A 368 0.08 -9.38 20.28
CA TRP A 368 1.46 -9.09 20.64
C TRP A 368 1.73 -9.72 22.01
N LEU A 369 2.46 -10.83 22.04
CA LEU A 369 2.56 -11.66 23.24
C LEU A 369 3.25 -10.91 24.39
N GLU A 370 4.41 -10.31 24.11
CA GLU A 370 5.21 -9.60 25.12
C GLU A 370 4.55 -8.32 25.61
N LEU A 371 3.77 -7.65 24.74
CA LEU A 371 3.08 -6.40 25.07
C LEU A 371 1.73 -6.62 25.73
N LYS A 372 1.22 -7.86 25.79
CA LYS A 372 -0.16 -8.19 26.19
C LYS A 372 -1.18 -7.25 25.51
N SER A 373 -1.03 -7.10 24.20
CA SER A 373 -1.80 -6.16 23.39
C SER A 373 -2.41 -6.86 22.19
N PHE A 374 -3.58 -6.41 21.77
CA PHE A 374 -4.27 -6.92 20.59
C PHE A 374 -4.52 -5.80 19.58
N SER A 375 -4.01 -6.01 18.37
CA SER A 375 -4.31 -5.16 17.21
C SER A 375 -5.39 -5.79 16.35
N LEU A 376 -6.46 -5.03 16.09
CA LEU A 376 -7.52 -5.42 15.15
C LEU A 376 -7.33 -4.69 13.83
N TYR A 377 -7.51 -5.42 12.72
CA TYR A 377 -7.34 -4.91 11.36
C TYR A 377 -8.61 -5.15 10.53
N SER A 378 -8.99 -4.15 9.75
CA SER A 378 -10.17 -4.21 8.88
C SER A 378 -9.88 -3.59 7.52
N ARG A 379 -10.31 -4.26 6.45
CA ARG A 379 -9.99 -3.94 5.05
C ARG A 379 -10.42 -2.52 4.69
N VAL A 380 -9.59 -1.85 3.90
CA VAL A 380 -9.96 -0.61 3.21
C VAL A 380 -10.87 -0.95 2.04
N GLN A 381 -12.15 -0.54 2.13
CA GLN A 381 -13.16 -0.80 1.09
C GLN A 381 -13.06 0.16 -0.11
N ALA A 382 -12.27 1.23 0.02
CA ALA A 382 -12.03 2.17 -1.09
C ALA A 382 -11.31 1.48 -2.25
N THR A 383 -11.72 1.80 -3.48
CA THR A 383 -11.06 1.29 -4.69
C THR A 383 -10.05 2.32 -5.18
N PHE A 384 -8.79 1.91 -5.30
CA PHE A 384 -7.71 2.73 -5.82
C PHE A 384 -7.55 2.53 -7.33
N ARG A 385 -7.09 3.56 -8.04
CA ARG A 385 -6.94 3.53 -9.50
C ARG A 385 -5.47 3.66 -9.83
N ASN A 386 -5.05 3.04 -10.94
CA ASN A 386 -3.65 3.10 -11.38
C ASN A 386 -2.67 2.60 -10.30
N ALA A 387 -3.10 1.66 -9.46
CA ALA A 387 -2.40 1.27 -8.23
C ALA A 387 -1.73 -0.10 -8.32
N ASP A 388 -2.04 -0.90 -9.34
CA ASP A 388 -1.48 -2.25 -9.48
C ASP A 388 0.00 -2.20 -9.85
N ALA A 389 0.78 -3.13 -9.28
CA ALA A 389 2.18 -3.28 -9.64
C ALA A 389 2.34 -3.75 -11.11
N PRO A 390 3.33 -3.25 -11.86
CA PRO A 390 3.61 -3.72 -13.22
C PRO A 390 4.00 -5.21 -13.28
N SER A 391 4.64 -5.71 -12.23
CA SER A 391 5.03 -7.11 -12.04
C SER A 391 5.19 -7.42 -10.55
N PRO A 392 5.20 -8.70 -10.15
CA PRO A 392 5.53 -9.09 -8.78
C PRO A 392 6.92 -8.60 -8.34
N GLN A 393 7.91 -8.58 -9.24
CA GLN A 393 9.26 -8.08 -8.94
C GLN A 393 9.25 -6.57 -8.66
N ALA A 394 8.47 -5.78 -9.43
CA ALA A 394 8.33 -4.35 -9.18
C ALA A 394 7.65 -4.07 -7.83
N PHE A 395 6.76 -4.96 -7.37
CA PHE A 395 6.18 -4.89 -6.03
C PHE A 395 7.25 -5.15 -4.94
N GLU A 396 8.09 -6.18 -5.09
CA GLU A 396 9.20 -6.44 -4.16
C GLU A 396 10.22 -5.30 -4.12
N GLU A 397 10.59 -4.73 -5.27
CA GLU A 397 11.48 -3.58 -5.34
C GLU A 397 10.88 -2.37 -4.62
N MET A 398 9.58 -2.12 -4.82
CA MET A 398 8.87 -1.04 -4.13
C MET A 398 8.90 -1.24 -2.61
N LEU A 399 8.64 -2.45 -2.11
CA LEU A 399 8.72 -2.77 -0.68
C LEU A 399 10.11 -2.50 -0.10
N LYS A 400 11.18 -2.93 -0.78
CA LYS A 400 12.56 -2.67 -0.36
C LYS A 400 12.86 -1.18 -0.31
N ASN A 401 12.43 -0.44 -1.32
CA ASN A 401 12.68 1.00 -1.42
C ASN A 401 12.00 1.77 -0.28
N ILE A 402 10.72 1.51 0.01
CA ILE A 402 10.03 2.19 1.12
C ILE A 402 10.58 1.79 2.49
N GLN A 403 11.06 0.56 2.65
CA GLN A 403 11.68 0.10 3.88
C GLN A 403 13.04 0.78 4.11
N SER A 404 13.92 0.80 3.10
CA SER A 404 15.28 1.36 3.21
C SER A 404 15.33 2.85 3.56
N LEU A 405 14.25 3.58 3.26
CA LEU A 405 14.16 5.00 3.53
C LEU A 405 14.07 5.31 5.03
N THR A 406 13.35 4.46 5.74
CA THR A 406 13.03 4.66 7.16
C THR A 406 13.80 3.69 8.06
N SER A 407 14.81 3.03 7.48
CA SER A 407 15.77 2.16 8.16
C SER A 407 16.82 2.92 8.97
#